data_AF-A0A8T3P7K0-F1
#
_entry.id   AF-A0A8T3P7K0-F1
#
_cell.length_a   1.000
_cell.length_b   1.000
_cell.length_c   1.000
_cell.angle_alpha   90.00
_cell.angle_beta   90.00
_cell.angle_gamma   90.00
#
_symmetry.space_group_name_H-M   'P 1'
#
loop_
_entity.id
_entity.type
_entity.pdbx_description
1 polymer ?
#
loop_
_entity_poly.entity_id
_entity_poly.type
_entity_poly.pdbx_seq_one_letter_code
_entity_poly.pdbx_strand_id
1 'polypeptide(L)' 'DPRVHVGLGGARRVERVDVRWVDGCRERFGPFAADGQVLLRRGSGEQP' A
#
# COMPACT_ATOMS: atom_id res chain seq x y z
N ASP A 1 -12.51 10.82 4.51
CA ASP A 1 -11.88 9.50 4.62
C ASP A 1 -10.87 9.34 3.49
N PRO A 2 -9.55 9.31 3.77
CA PRO A 2 -8.54 9.20 2.74
C PRO A 2 -8.42 7.74 2.26
N ARG A 3 -9.33 7.32 1.36
CA ARG A 3 -9.23 6.03 0.66
C ARG A 3 -8.76 6.24 -0.78
N VAL A 4 -7.95 5.31 -1.26
CA VAL A 4 -7.53 5.24 -2.66
C VAL A 4 -8.04 3.92 -3.24
N HIS A 5 -8.74 3.99 -4.36
CA HIS A 5 -9.16 2.81 -5.13
C HIS A 5 -8.20 2.61 -6.30
N VAL A 6 -7.69 1.39 -6.46
CA VAL A 6 -6.74 1.03 -7.51
C VAL A 6 -7.32 -0.17 -8.27
N GLY A 7 -7.50 -0.02 -9.58
CA GLY A 7 -7.88 -1.13 -10.45
C GLY A 7 -6.66 -1.99 -10.79
N LEU A 8 -6.73 -3.28 -10.50
CA LEU A 8 -5.64 -4.25 -10.76
C LEU A 8 -5.87 -5.10 -12.02
N GLY A 9 -6.96 -4.86 -12.76
CA GLY A 9 -7.36 -5.67 -13.91
C GLY A 9 -7.58 -7.14 -13.50
N GLY A 10 -6.92 -8.07 -14.18
CA GLY A 10 -6.98 -9.50 -13.86
C GLY A 10 -5.97 -9.97 -12.79
N ALA A 11 -5.16 -9.07 -12.22
CA ALA A 11 -4.17 -9.44 -11.21
C ALA A 11 -4.84 -9.76 -9.88
N ARG A 12 -4.40 -10.85 -9.22
CA ARG A 12 -4.99 -11.34 -7.95
C ARG A 12 -4.20 -10.93 -6.70
N ARG A 13 -3.07 -10.27 -6.88
CA ARG A 13 -2.14 -9.91 -5.80
C ARG A 13 -1.45 -8.59 -6.09
N VAL A 14 -1.32 -7.77 -5.06
CA VAL A 14 -0.43 -6.61 -5.02
C VAL A 14 0.89 -7.06 -4.44
N GLU A 15 1.98 -6.92 -5.21
CA GLU A 15 3.31 -7.31 -4.73
C GLU A 15 3.82 -6.35 -3.66
N ARG A 16 3.64 -5.05 -3.88
CA ARG A 16 4.06 -4.00 -2.96
C ARG A 16 3.28 -2.71 -3.17
N VAL A 17 3.15 -1.93 -2.10
CA VAL A 17 2.76 -0.52 -2.14
C VAL A 17 3.89 0.31 -1.54
N ASP A 18 4.43 1.25 -2.31
CA ASP A 18 5.42 2.23 -1.85
C ASP A 18 4.68 3.54 -1.50
N VAL A 19 4.76 3.96 -0.23
CA VAL A 19 4.14 5.20 0.26
C VAL A 19 5.24 6.22 0.56
N ARG A 20 5.07 7.44 0.05
CA ARG A 20 5.84 8.61 0.50
C ARG A 20 4.98 9.46 1.43
N TRP A 21 5.40 9.58 2.67
CA TRP A 21 4.74 10.39 3.69
C TRP A 21 5.02 11.88 3.51
N VAL A 22 4.23 12.72 4.20
CA VAL A 22 4.29 14.19 4.09
C VAL A 22 5.60 14.80 4.58
N ASP A 23 6.36 14.09 5.41
CA ASP A 23 7.70 14.47 5.86
C ASP A 23 8.82 13.95 4.95
N GLY A 24 8.47 13.30 3.84
CA GLY A 24 9.41 12.76 2.87
C GLY A 24 9.89 11.34 3.15
N CYS A 25 9.58 10.76 4.32
CA CYS A 25 9.90 9.36 4.61
C CYS A 25 9.17 8.42 3.63
N ARG A 26 9.81 7.30 3.30
CA ARG A 26 9.25 6.26 2.44
C ARG A 26 9.08 4.98 3.22
N GLU A 27 7.96 4.30 2.98
CA GLU A 27 7.70 2.98 3.55
C GLU A 27 7.13 2.05 2.48
N ARG A 28 7.49 0.78 2.60
CA ARG A 28 7.03 -0.33 1.76
C ARG A 28 6.04 -1.19 2.54
N PHE A 29 4.96 -1.56 1.86
CA PHE A 29 3.89 -2.37 2.41
C PHE A 29 3.53 -3.51 1.48
N GLY A 30 2.98 -4.57 2.06
CA GLY A 30 2.52 -5.75 1.32
C GLY A 30 3.43 -6.96 1.55
N PRO A 31 3.19 -8.05 0.82
CA PRO A 31 2.20 -8.21 -0.24
C PRO A 31 0.74 -8.26 0.24
N PHE A 32 -0.23 -8.02 -0.66
CA PHE A 32 -1.67 -8.04 -0.36
C PHE A 32 -2.48 -8.79 -1.44
N ALA A 33 -3.65 -9.33 -1.07
CA ALA A 33 -4.61 -9.85 -2.05
C ALA A 33 -5.33 -8.70 -2.78
N ALA A 34 -5.70 -8.89 -4.05
CA ALA A 34 -6.34 -7.88 -4.90
C ALA A 34 -7.79 -7.52 -4.50
N ASP A 35 -8.44 -8.40 -3.71
CA ASP A 35 -9.89 -8.37 -3.51
C ASP A 35 -10.24 -7.85 -2.10
N GLY A 36 -9.73 -6.68 -1.73
CA GLY A 36 -9.96 -6.18 -0.38
C GLY A 36 -9.51 -4.74 -0.10
N GLN A 37 -9.81 -4.30 1.11
CA GLN A 37 -9.30 -3.06 1.68
C GLN A 37 -8.16 -3.37 2.63
N VAL A 38 -7.06 -2.62 2.50
CA VAL A 38 -5.91 -2.71 3.39
C VAL A 38 -5.67 -1.36 4.05
N LEU A 39 -5.45 -1.38 5.36
CA LEU A 39 -5.14 -0.18 6.12
C LEU A 39 -3.62 -0.03 6.21
N LEU A 40 -3.08 0.98 5.52
CA LEU A 40 -1.66 1.32 5.61
C LEU A 40 -1.46 2.29 6.77
N ARG A 41 -0.68 1.89 7.77
CA ARG A 41 -0.33 2.72 8.91
C ARG A 41 1.14 3.11 8.83
N ARG A 42 1.40 4.41 8.93
CA ARG A 42 2.77 4.91 9.05
C ARG A 42 3.48 4.23 10.23
N GLY A 43 4.73 3.83 10.03
CA GLY A 43 5.56 3.12 11.01
C GLY A 43 5.30 1.62 11.08
N SER A 44 4.33 1.09 10.32
CA SER A 44 4.10 -0.36 10.20
C SER A 44 4.63 -0.95 8.89
N GLY A 45 5.21 -0.11 8.02
CA GLY A 45 5.87 -0.54 6.80
C GLY A 45 7.39 -0.63 6.97
N GLU A 46 8.04 -1.21 5.98
CA GLU A 46 9.50 -1.35 5.95
C GLU A 46 10.14 -0.08 5.36
N GLN A 47 11.20 0.41 5.98
CA GLN A 47 11.99 1.49 5.39
C GLN A 47 12.86 0.92 4.25
N PRO A 48 12.86 1.56 3.07
CA PRO A 48 13.55 1.05 1.89
C PRO A 48 15.08 1.16 1.95
#